data_AF-A0A2K5K5C5-F1
#
_entry.id   AF-A0A2K5K5C5-F1
#
_cell.length_a   1.000
_cell.length_b   1.000
_cell.length_c   1.000
_cell.angle_alpha   90.00
_cell.angle_beta   90.00
_cell.angle_gamma   90.00
#
_symmetry.space_group_name_H-M   'P 1'
#
loop_
_entity.id
_entity.type
_entity.pdbx_description
1 polymer ?
#
loop_
_entity_poly.entity_id
_entity_poly.type
_entity_poly.pdbx_seq_one_letter_code
_entity_poly.pdbx_strand_id
1 'polypeptide(L)'
;MAQGTLIRVTPEQPTHAVCVLGTLTQLDVCSSAPEDCTSFSVNASPGVIVDIAHSPPAKKKSIGSSTWPLDPGVEVTLTMKAASGSTGDQKVQISYHGPKTPPVKALLYLTGV
;
A
#
# COMPACT_ATOMS: atom_id res chain seq x y z
N MET A 1 4.96 21.82 -9.04
CA MET A 1 5.50 20.68 -8.27
C MET A 1 4.32 20.10 -7.52
N ALA A 2 3.81 18.93 -7.90
CA ALA A 2 2.71 18.30 -7.18
C ALA A 2 3.27 17.80 -5.84
N GLN A 3 2.74 18.30 -4.72
CA GLN A 3 3.02 17.78 -3.39
C GLN A 3 2.40 16.37 -3.31
N GLY A 4 3.15 15.34 -3.69
CA GLY A 4 2.76 13.97 -3.39
C GLY A 4 2.75 13.81 -1.88
N THR A 5 1.59 13.51 -1.29
CA THR A 5 1.53 13.22 0.14
C THR A 5 2.17 11.84 0.35
N LEU A 6 3.15 11.74 1.25
CA LEU A 6 3.80 10.48 1.59
C LEU A 6 3.12 9.90 2.84
N ILE A 7 2.47 8.75 2.69
CA ILE A 7 1.85 8.03 3.80
C ILE A 7 2.84 6.97 4.28
N ARG A 8 3.12 6.98 5.57
CA ARG A 8 3.81 5.89 6.26
C ARG A 8 2.80 5.05 7.00
N VAL A 9 2.84 3.74 6.77
CA VAL A 9 1.96 2.80 7.46
C VAL A 9 2.67 2.13 8.63
N THR A 10 1.92 1.64 9.60
CA THR A 10 2.49 0.89 10.73
C THR A 10 1.80 -0.45 10.83
N PRO A 11 2.54 -1.56 11.00
CA PRO A 11 1.92 -2.87 11.21
C PRO A 11 1.20 -3.01 12.56
N GLU A 12 1.55 -2.17 13.54
CA GLU A 12 1.00 -2.22 14.90
C GLU A 12 -0.40 -1.61 15.01
N GLN A 13 -0.67 -0.54 14.26
CA GLN A 13 -1.92 0.21 14.33
C GLN A 13 -2.39 0.63 12.93
N PRO A 14 -3.72 0.64 12.70
CA PRO A 14 -4.26 1.15 11.45
C PRO A 14 -3.93 2.63 11.23
N THR A 15 -3.48 2.94 10.04
CA THR A 15 -3.23 4.31 9.58
C THR A 15 -4.48 4.85 8.89
N HIS A 16 -4.82 6.12 9.09
CA HIS A 16 -5.92 6.79 8.41
C HIS A 16 -5.38 7.98 7.62
N ALA A 17 -5.82 8.14 6.38
CA ALA A 17 -5.44 9.28 5.55
C ALA A 17 -6.59 9.75 4.66
N VAL A 18 -6.52 11.03 4.28
CA VAL A 18 -7.44 11.66 3.34
C VAL A 18 -6.66 11.91 2.05
N CYS A 19 -7.22 11.47 0.92
CA CYS A 19 -6.60 11.59 -0.40
C CYS A 19 -7.54 12.35 -1.32
N VAL A 20 -7.00 13.36 -2.00
CA VAL A 20 -7.78 14.14 -2.98
C VAL A 20 -7.90 13.35 -4.29
N LEU A 21 -9.07 13.34 -4.89
CA LEU A 21 -9.28 12.68 -6.18
C LEU A 21 -8.34 13.21 -7.27
N GLY A 22 -7.84 12.29 -8.09
CA GLY A 22 -6.90 12.62 -9.18
C GLY A 22 -5.48 12.96 -8.71
N THR A 23 -5.18 12.92 -7.42
CA THR A 23 -3.82 13.08 -6.89
C THR A 23 -3.15 11.75 -6.64
N LEU A 24 -1.86 11.68 -6.95
CA LEU A 24 -1.00 10.55 -6.61
C LEU A 24 -0.54 10.68 -5.16
N THR A 25 -0.82 9.66 -4.37
CA THR A 25 -0.37 9.54 -3.00
C THR A 25 0.73 8.48 -2.93
N GLN A 26 1.91 8.84 -2.42
CA GLN A 26 2.99 7.87 -2.24
C GLN A 26 2.79 7.11 -0.94
N LEU A 27 3.04 5.81 -0.98
CA LEU A 27 2.99 4.93 0.17
C LEU A 27 4.40 4.41 0.44
N ASP A 28 4.93 4.75 1.61
CA ASP A 28 6.23 4.26 2.07
C ASP A 28 6.03 2.87 2.69
N VAL A 29 6.36 1.83 1.91
CA VAL A 29 6.23 0.43 2.33
C VAL A 29 7.57 -0.10 2.89
N CYS A 30 8.69 0.40 2.38
CA CYS A 30 10.01 -0.08 2.75
C CYS A 30 10.41 0.37 4.15
N SER A 31 10.16 1.63 4.53
CA SER A 31 10.46 2.09 5.90
C SER A 31 9.51 1.53 6.95
N SER A 32 8.32 1.11 6.52
CA SER A 32 7.27 0.52 7.34
C SER A 32 7.38 -1.00 7.50
N ALA A 33 8.31 -1.64 6.79
CA ALA A 33 8.50 -3.07 6.86
C ALA A 33 9.24 -3.49 8.14
N PRO A 34 8.80 -4.55 8.84
CA PRO A 34 9.57 -5.16 9.91
C PRO A 34 10.91 -5.73 9.40
N GLU A 35 11.95 -5.72 10.24
CA GLU A 35 13.33 -6.10 9.87
C GLU A 35 13.46 -7.51 9.28
N ASP A 36 12.58 -8.45 9.65
CA ASP A 36 12.62 -9.84 9.19
C ASP A 36 11.88 -10.10 7.86
N CYS A 37 11.26 -9.08 7.27
CA CYS A 37 10.46 -9.23 6.06
C CYS A 37 11.28 -8.96 4.79
N THR A 38 11.09 -9.77 3.75
CA THR A 38 11.82 -9.66 2.47
C THR A 38 10.94 -9.28 1.29
N SER A 39 9.62 -9.42 1.44
CA SER A 39 8.66 -9.13 0.38
C SER A 39 7.34 -8.63 0.94
N PHE A 40 6.54 -8.01 0.09
CA PHE A 40 5.22 -7.51 0.47
C PHE A 40 4.19 -7.76 -0.63
N SER A 41 2.93 -7.75 -0.23
CA SER A 41 1.78 -7.81 -1.13
C SER A 41 0.76 -6.77 -0.71
N VAL A 42 0.16 -6.08 -1.68
CA VAL A 42 -0.85 -5.05 -1.44
C VAL A 42 -2.22 -5.55 -1.90
N ASN A 43 -3.21 -5.39 -1.04
CA ASN A 43 -4.62 -5.59 -1.35
C ASN A 43 -5.36 -4.28 -1.11
N ALA A 44 -6.11 -3.81 -2.10
CA ALA A 44 -6.85 -2.58 -1.99
C ALA A 44 -8.33 -2.81 -2.34
N SER A 45 -9.20 -2.01 -1.72
CA SER A 45 -10.61 -1.92 -2.09
C SER A 45 -10.76 -1.49 -3.55
N PRO A 46 -11.85 -1.88 -4.25
CA PRO A 46 -12.05 -1.56 -5.66
C PRO A 46 -11.99 -0.07 -6.01
N GLY A 47 -12.28 0.82 -5.05
CA GLY A 47 -12.22 2.28 -5.19
C GLY A 47 -10.81 2.89 -5.16
N VAL A 48 -9.77 2.07 -4.95
CA VAL A 48 -8.37 2.51 -4.92
C VAL A 48 -7.61 1.84 -6.05
N ILE A 49 -6.82 2.62 -6.79
CA ILE A 49 -5.81 2.14 -7.72
C ILE A 49 -4.49 2.09 -6.97
N VAL A 50 -3.81 0.95 -7.06
CA VAL A 50 -2.44 0.79 -6.55
C VAL A 50 -1.54 0.57 -7.75
N ASP A 51 -0.55 1.42 -7.90
CA ASP A 51 0.49 1.27 -8.91
C ASP A 51 1.84 1.07 -8.20
N ILE A 52 2.61 0.09 -8.68
CA ILE A 52 3.90 -0.26 -8.08
C ILE A 52 4.94 -0.17 -9.19
N ALA A 53 5.73 0.89 -9.11
CA ALA A 53 6.77 1.21 -10.08
C ALA A 53 8.13 0.66 -9.63
N HIS A 54 9.07 0.63 -10.58
CA HIS A 54 10.50 0.36 -10.34
C HIS A 54 10.85 -1.01 -9.72
N SER A 55 9.88 -1.91 -9.58
CA SER A 55 10.13 -3.30 -9.22
C SER A 55 9.22 -4.25 -9.97
N PRO A 56 9.77 -5.19 -10.76
CA PRO A 56 8.96 -6.26 -11.31
C PRO A 56 8.38 -7.13 -10.17
N PRO A 57 7.12 -7.59 -10.26
CA PRO A 57 6.55 -8.49 -9.26
C PRO A 57 7.36 -9.80 -9.23
N ALA A 58 7.89 -10.14 -8.05
CA ALA A 58 8.67 -11.37 -7.84
C ALA A 58 7.82 -12.63 -8.09
N LYS A 59 6.52 -12.56 -7.81
CA LYS A 59 5.54 -13.58 -8.17
C LYS A 59 4.26 -12.94 -8.70
N LYS A 60 4.01 -13.10 -9.99
CA LYS A 60 2.68 -12.85 -10.59
C LYS A 60 1.77 -14.02 -10.21
N LYS A 61 0.86 -13.82 -9.26
CA LYS A 61 -0.23 -14.77 -9.03
C LYS A 61 -1.34 -14.46 -10.02
N SER A 62 -1.77 -15.47 -10.77
CA SER A 62 -2.87 -15.40 -11.74
C SER A 62 -4.24 -15.23 -11.08
N ILE A 63 -4.35 -15.53 -9.79
CA ILE A 63 -5.51 -15.29 -8.93
C ILE A 63 -4.98 -14.72 -7.59
N GLY A 64 -5.32 -13.47 -7.30
CA GLY A 64 -4.93 -12.79 -6.05
C GLY A 64 -3.63 -11.99 -6.14
N SER A 65 -3.49 -11.07 -5.18
CA SER A 65 -2.45 -10.05 -5.03
C SER A 65 -1.06 -10.52 -5.45
N SER A 66 -0.43 -9.77 -6.36
CA SER A 66 0.98 -9.99 -6.69
C SER A 66 1.87 -9.70 -5.46
N THR A 67 3.05 -10.28 -5.45
CA THR A 67 4.04 -10.07 -4.39
C THR A 67 5.28 -9.41 -4.99
N TRP A 68 5.76 -8.36 -4.32
CA TRP A 68 6.92 -7.57 -4.71
C TRP A 68 8.01 -7.69 -3.64
N PRO A 69 9.30 -7.63 -4.02
CA PRO A 69 10.39 -7.56 -3.05
C PRO A 69 10.35 -6.24 -2.27
N LEU A 70 10.82 -6.24 -1.03
CA LEU A 70 11.06 -5.02 -0.24
C LEU A 70 12.41 -4.41 -0.65
N ASP A 71 12.44 -3.79 -1.83
CA ASP A 71 13.62 -3.12 -2.37
C ASP A 71 13.51 -1.60 -2.18
N PRO A 72 14.59 -0.88 -1.82
CA PRO A 72 14.57 0.58 -1.66
C PRO A 72 14.15 1.36 -2.90
N GLY A 73 14.28 0.76 -4.09
CA GLY A 73 13.83 1.35 -5.36
C GLY A 73 12.35 1.14 -5.65
N VAL A 74 11.61 0.37 -4.84
CA VAL A 74 10.17 0.15 -5.06
C VAL A 74 9.40 1.40 -4.67
N GLU A 75 8.61 1.93 -5.61
CA GLU A 75 7.68 3.01 -5.34
C GLU A 75 6.25 2.51 -5.43
N VAL A 76 5.49 2.71 -4.34
CA VAL A 76 4.06 2.38 -4.30
C VAL A 76 3.26 3.66 -4.32
N THR A 77 2.35 3.78 -5.28
CA THR A 77 1.45 4.93 -5.41
C THR A 77 0.00 4.49 -5.34
N LEU A 78 -0.80 5.34 -4.72
CA LEU A 78 -2.22 5.15 -4.48
C LEU A 78 -2.98 6.28 -5.17
N THR A 79 -4.05 5.94 -5.88
CA THR A 79 -4.97 6.91 -6.47
C THR A 79 -6.40 6.53 -6.13
N MET A 80 -7.17 7.50 -5.62
CA MET A 80 -8.59 7.31 -5.38
C MET A 80 -9.36 7.40 -6.71
N LYS A 81 -10.21 6.40 -6.99
CA LYS A 81 -11.04 6.37 -8.22
C LYS A 81 -12.27 7.26 -8.12
N ALA A 82 -12.82 7.40 -6.93
CA ALA A 82 -14.06 8.12 -6.65
C ALA A 82 -14.05 8.64 -5.20
N ALA A 83 -14.86 9.66 -4.94
CA ALA A 83 -15.06 10.18 -3.60
C ALA A 83 -15.61 9.07 -2.69
N SER A 84 -15.14 9.07 -1.45
CA SER A 84 -15.62 8.13 -0.43
C SER A 84 -17.04 8.51 0.00
N GLY A 85 -17.90 7.51 0.20
CA GLY A 85 -19.25 7.69 0.74
C GLY A 85 -19.25 7.89 2.26
N SER A 86 -18.22 7.38 2.94
CA SER A 86 -18.00 7.59 4.37
C SER A 86 -16.50 7.63 4.69
N THR A 87 -16.15 8.21 5.84
CA THR A 87 -14.75 8.30 6.29
C THR A 87 -14.14 6.92 6.47
N GLY A 88 -13.03 6.65 5.78
CA GLY A 88 -12.30 5.38 5.85
C GLY A 88 -12.99 4.20 5.17
N ASP A 89 -13.88 4.44 4.21
CA ASP A 89 -14.58 3.37 3.48
C ASP A 89 -13.66 2.54 2.56
N GLN A 90 -12.54 3.12 2.14
CA GLN A 90 -11.54 2.44 1.33
C GLN A 90 -10.43 1.89 2.24
N LYS A 91 -10.03 0.65 1.95
CA LYS A 91 -9.00 -0.04 2.72
C LYS A 91 -7.88 -0.49 1.80
N VAL A 92 -6.67 -0.22 2.22
CA VAL A 92 -5.44 -0.77 1.65
C VAL A 92 -4.76 -1.59 2.74
N GLN A 93 -4.55 -2.87 2.47
CA GLN A 93 -3.85 -3.79 3.35
C GLN A 93 -2.52 -4.15 2.71
N ILE A 94 -1.45 -3.88 3.43
CA ILE A 94 -0.09 -4.28 3.08
C ILE A 94 0.24 -5.49 3.94
N SER A 95 0.59 -6.61 3.32
CA SER A 95 1.05 -7.80 4.03
C SER A 95 2.54 -7.99 3.75
N TYR A 96 3.35 -7.93 4.78
CA TYR A 96 4.79 -8.18 4.75
C TYR A 96 5.05 -9.66 5.00
N HIS A 97 5.91 -10.26 4.17
CA HIS A 97 6.24 -11.68 4.23
C HIS A 97 7.74 -11.84 4.45
N GLY A 98 8.10 -12.66 5.44
CA GLY A 98 9.46 -13.06 5.74
C GLY A 98 9.66 -14.58 5.59
N PRO A 99 10.91 -15.07 5.58
CA PRO A 99 11.21 -16.50 5.40
C PRO A 99 10.84 -17.37 6.61
N LYS A 100 10.74 -16.80 7.82
CA LYS A 100 10.61 -17.54 9.08
C LYS A 100 9.45 -17.08 9.97
N THR A 101 8.76 -16.01 9.60
CA THR A 101 7.73 -15.36 10.42
C THR A 101 6.38 -15.36 9.72
N PRO A 102 5.27 -15.42 10.47
CA PRO A 102 3.94 -15.23 9.90
C PRO A 102 3.82 -13.84 9.26
N PRO A 103 3.02 -13.68 8.20
CA PRO A 103 2.91 -12.38 7.53
C PRO A 103 2.37 -11.30 8.45
N VAL A 104 3.10 -10.19 8.56
CA VAL A 104 2.70 -9.02 9.34
C VAL A 104 1.86 -8.11 8.46
N LYS A 105 0.76 -7.56 8.98
CA LYS A 105 -0.18 -6.77 8.19
C LYS A 105 -0.20 -5.33 8.68
N ALA A 106 -0.06 -4.38 7.76
CA ALA A 106 -0.37 -2.97 8.00
C ALA A 106 -1.68 -2.61 7.29
N LEU A 107 -2.51 -1.85 7.98
CA LEU A 107 -3.81 -1.40 7.47
C LEU A 107 -3.79 0.11 7.25
N LEU A 108 -4.24 0.54 6.08
CA LEU A 108 -4.43 1.94 5.73
C LEU A 108 -5.89 2.14 5.31
N TYR A 109 -6.58 3.01 6.02
CA TYR A 109 -7.91 3.46 5.68
C TYR A 109 -7.83 4.81 4.97
N LEU A 110 -8.42 4.87 3.78
CA LEU A 110 -8.41 6.06 2.93
C LEU A 110 -9.81 6.67 2.87
N THR A 111 -9.85 8.00 2.84
CA THR A 111 -11.04 8.77 2.53
C THR A 111 -10.77 9.63 1.31
N GLY A 112 -11.47 9.36 0.21
CA GLY A 112 -11.44 10.15 -1.02
C GLY A 112 -12.29 11.40 -0.90
N VAL A 113 -11.70 12.57 -1.17
CA VAL A 113 -12.40 13.87 -1.22
C VAL A 113 -12.19 14.60 -2.53
#